data_AF-A0A972GN56-F1
#
_entry.id   AF-A0A972GN56-F1
#
_cell.length_a   1.000
_cell.length_b   1.000
_cell.length_c   1.000
_cell.angle_alpha   90.00
_cell.angle_beta   90.00
_cell.angle_gamma   90.00
#
_symmetry.space_group_name_H-M   'P 1'
#
loop_
_entity.id
_entity.type
_entity.pdbx_description
1 polymer ?
#
loop_
_entity_poly.entity_id
_entity_poly.type
_entity_poly.pdbx_seq_one_letter_code
_entity_poly.pdbx_strand_id
1 'polypeptide(L)' 'KIEQTMRDYLATLRDDMLCDKPLEGEDQDLVLWQVLLHVVNHGTDHRAQLLRLLHDLGVRTTSQDYIFYVYDTL' A
#
# COMPACT_ATOMS: atom_id res chain seq x y z
N LYS A 1 -1.77 11.00 -12.76
CA LYS A 1 -0.32 10.98 -13.07
C LYS A 1 0.45 10.14 -12.04
N ILE A 2 0.39 10.44 -10.74
CA ILE A 2 1.08 9.66 -9.69
C ILE A 2 0.66 8.18 -9.65
N GLU A 3 -0.65 7.91 -9.64
CA GLU A 3 -1.14 6.52 -9.65
C GLU A 3 -0.63 5.73 -10.86
N GLN A 4 -0.68 6.34 -12.06
CA GLN A 4 -0.20 5.68 -13.27
C GLN A 4 1.29 5.38 -13.17
N THR A 5 2.12 6.32 -12.71
CA THR A 5 3.56 6.09 -12.51
C THR A 5 3.84 4.96 -11.51
N MET A 6 3.07 4.89 -10.42
CA MET A 6 3.17 3.77 -9.47
C MET A 6 2.82 2.44 -10.13
N ARG A 7 1.72 2.39 -10.90
CA ARG A 7 1.31 1.17 -11.63
C ARG A 7 2.36 0.75 -12.66
N ASP A 8 2.92 1.69 -13.40
CA ASP A 8 3.96 1.44 -14.39
C ASP A 8 5.22 0.86 -13.72
N TYR A 9 5.64 1.40 -12.57
CA TYR A 9 6.74 0.84 -11.78
C TYR A 9 6.45 -0.59 -11.31
N LEU A 10 5.29 -0.82 -10.68
CA LEU A 10 4.90 -2.13 -10.17
C LEU A 10 4.84 -3.19 -11.28
N ALA A 11 4.42 -2.81 -12.50
CA ALA A 11 4.37 -3.70 -13.65
C ALA A 11 5.76 -4.17 -14.15
N THR A 12 6.84 -3.49 -13.76
CA THR A 12 8.22 -3.87 -14.12
C THR A 12 8.90 -4.78 -13.09
N LEU A 13 8.28 -4.97 -11.92
CA LEU A 13 8.87 -5.75 -10.84
C LEU A 13 8.92 -7.24 -11.19
N ARG A 14 9.99 -7.89 -10.72
CA ARG A 14 10.22 -9.33 -10.82
C ARG A 14 10.65 -9.87 -9.46
N ASP A 15 10.46 -11.17 -9.25
CA ASP A 15 10.75 -11.82 -7.96
C ASP A 15 12.21 -11.66 -7.52
N ASP A 16 13.17 -11.67 -8.46
CA ASP A 16 14.59 -11.49 -8.18
C ASP A 16 14.90 -10.12 -7.56
N MET A 17 14.10 -9.10 -7.89
CA MET A 17 14.29 -7.73 -7.41
C MET A 17 13.81 -7.52 -5.98
N LEU A 18 13.00 -8.44 -5.43
CA LEU A 18 12.41 -8.29 -4.09
C LEU A 18 13.46 -8.21 -2.97
N CYS A 19 14.65 -8.74 -3.23
CA CYS A 19 15.80 -8.73 -2.34
C CYS A 19 16.75 -7.54 -2.55
N ASP A 20 16.50 -6.69 -3.55
CA ASP A 20 17.32 -5.48 -3.79
C ASP A 20 17.13 -4.47 -2.65
N LYS A 21 18.13 -3.63 -2.41
CA LYS A 21 18.09 -2.52 -1.45
C LYS A 21 17.96 -1.19 -2.20
N PRO A 22 16.73 -0.70 -2.47
CA PRO A 22 16.50 0.42 -3.39
C PRO A 22 16.66 1.80 -2.73
N LEU A 23 16.86 1.86 -1.41
CA LEU A 23 16.91 3.09 -0.62
C LEU A 23 18.36 3.43 -0.21
N GLU A 24 18.60 4.71 0.02
CA GLU A 24 19.85 5.23 0.57
C GLU A 24 19.58 5.86 1.94
N GLY A 25 20.62 6.03 2.77
CA GLY A 25 20.50 6.70 4.07
C GLY A 25 20.00 5.80 5.20
N GLU A 26 19.12 6.32 6.06
CA GLU A 26 18.66 5.62 7.28
C GLU A 26 17.95 4.30 6.97
N ASP A 27 17.28 4.22 5.82
CA ASP A 27 16.48 3.06 5.39
C ASP A 27 17.23 2.14 4.42
N GLN A 28 18.55 2.34 4.22
CA GLN A 28 19.34 1.60 3.21
C GLN A 28 19.35 0.08 3.42
N ASP A 29 19.03 -0.40 4.61
CA ASP A 29 19.02 -1.84 4.93
C ASP A 29 17.71 -2.54 4.60
N LEU A 30 16.66 -1.80 4.24
CA LEU A 30 15.39 -2.38 3.81
C LEU A 30 15.51 -2.98 2.41
N VAL A 31 15.05 -4.21 2.26
CA VAL A 31 14.89 -4.83 0.94
C VAL A 31 13.54 -4.45 0.32
N LEU A 32 13.46 -4.49 -1.02
CA LEU A 32 12.31 -3.96 -1.77
C LEU A 32 10.96 -4.48 -1.27
N TRP A 33 10.81 -5.77 -0.99
CA TRP A 33 9.51 -6.29 -0.51
C TRP A 33 9.09 -5.69 0.84
N GLN A 34 10.05 -5.35 1.71
CA GLN A 34 9.77 -4.69 2.99
C GLN A 34 9.27 -3.26 2.76
N VAL A 35 9.87 -2.55 1.81
CA VAL A 35 9.44 -1.21 1.40
C VAL A 35 8.01 -1.25 0.84
N LEU A 36 7.71 -2.21 -0.06
CA LEU A 36 6.37 -2.38 -0.61
C LEU A 36 5.33 -2.71 0.47
N LEU A 37 5.67 -3.60 1.41
CA LEU A 37 4.80 -3.92 2.54
C LEU A 37 4.56 -2.69 3.44
N HIS A 38 5.60 -1.90 3.70
CA HIS A 38 5.49 -0.65 4.45
C HIS A 38 4.51 0.32 3.76
N VAL A 39 4.62 0.52 2.45
CA VAL A 39 3.72 1.41 1.69
C VAL A 39 2.26 0.97 1.81
N VAL A 40 1.98 -0.33 1.71
CA VAL A 40 0.61 -0.87 1.86
C VAL A 40 0.07 -0.62 3.27
N ASN A 41 0.88 -0.90 4.30
CA ASN A 41 0.48 -0.71 5.69
C ASN A 41 0.25 0.77 6.03
N HIS A 42 1.18 1.64 5.62
CA HIS A 42 1.08 3.09 5.80
C HIS A 42 -0.15 3.66 5.08
N GLY A 43 -0.41 3.22 3.84
CA GLY A 43 -1.61 3.61 3.10
C GLY A 43 -2.90 3.16 3.78
N THR A 44 -2.91 1.98 4.40
CA THR A 44 -4.06 1.46 5.15
C THR A 44 -4.31 2.28 6.42
N ASP A 45 -3.26 2.63 7.17
CA ASP A 45 -3.35 3.50 8.36
C ASP A 45 -3.97 4.86 8.03
N HIS A 46 -3.43 5.58 7.04
CA HIS A 46 -3.98 6.88 6.63
C HIS A 46 -5.43 6.78 6.14
N ARG A 47 -5.77 5.69 5.44
CA ARG A 47 -7.15 5.48 4.98
C ARG A 47 -8.09 5.26 6.15
N ALA A 48 -7.68 4.54 7.20
CA ALA A 48 -8.48 4.35 8.41
C ALA A 48 -8.72 5.69 9.12
N GLN A 49 -7.69 6.54 9.24
CA GLN A 49 -7.83 7.89 9.80
C GLN A 49 -8.84 8.73 8.99
N LEU A 50 -8.74 8.71 7.66
CA LEU A 50 -9.68 9.44 6.79
C LEU A 50 -11.11 8.92 6.91
N LEU A 51 -11.31 7.59 6.92
CA LEU A 51 -12.64 7.01 7.11
C LEU A 51 -13.23 7.43 8.45
N ARG A 52 -12.42 7.48 9.51
CA ARG A 52 -12.92 7.95 10.81
C ARG A 52 -13.42 9.39 10.74
N LEU A 53 -12.67 10.30 10.12
CA LEU A 53 -13.09 11.70 9.95
C LEU A 53 -14.37 11.81 9.11
N LEU A 54 -14.47 11.05 8.02
CA LEU A 54 -15.67 11.01 7.18
C LEU A 54 -16.90 10.51 7.95
N HIS A 55 -16.72 9.45 8.76
CA HIS A 55 -17.77 8.92 9.63
C HIS A 55 -18.26 9.99 10.61
N ASP A 56 -17.34 10.73 11.25
CA ASP A 56 -17.69 11.79 12.20
C ASP A 56 -18.47 12.95 11.52
N LEU A 57 -18.34 13.11 10.19
CA LEU A 57 -19.13 14.04 9.36
C LEU A 57 -20.46 13.44 8.86
N GLY A 58 -20.83 12.24 9.30
CA GLY A 58 -22.07 11.57 8.92
C GLY A 58 -22.01 10.81 7.58
N VAL A 59 -20.83 10.66 6.97
CA VAL A 59 -20.65 9.86 5.76
C VAL A 59 -20.60 8.38 6.13
N ARG A 60 -21.40 7.55 5.43
CA ARG A 60 -21.32 6.10 5.59
C ARG A 60 -19.97 5.60 5.05
N THR A 61 -19.21 4.92 5.90
CA THR A 61 -17.91 4.32 5.55
C THR A 61 -18.06 2.85 5.17
N THR A 62 -16.97 2.26 4.66
CA THR A 62 -16.90 0.86 4.24
C THR A 62 -15.79 0.12 5.00
N SER A 63 -15.88 -1.21 5.06
CA SER A 63 -14.78 -2.05 5.55
C SER A 63 -13.56 -1.96 4.63
N GLN A 64 -12.38 -2.13 5.23
CA GLN A 64 -11.07 -2.16 4.56
C GLN A 64 -10.41 -3.54 4.64
N ASP A 65 -11.11 -4.54 5.18
CA ASP A 65 -10.55 -5.87 5.39
C ASP A 65 -10.25 -6.54 4.05
N TYR A 66 -8.97 -6.90 3.83
CA TYR A 66 -8.51 -7.55 2.60
C TYR A 66 -9.30 -8.83 2.28
N ILE A 67 -9.76 -9.55 3.31
CA ILE A 67 -10.51 -10.80 3.12
C ILE A 67 -11.81 -10.61 2.34
N PHE A 68 -12.47 -9.44 2.42
CA PHE A 68 -13.67 -9.19 1.64
C PHE A 68 -13.36 -9.07 0.14
N TYR A 69 -12.24 -8.42 -0.22
CA TYR A 69 -11.78 -8.39 -1.61
C TYR A 69 -11.48 -9.80 -2.15
N VAL A 70 -10.85 -10.65 -1.35
CA VAL A 70 -10.52 -12.04 -1.71
C VAL A 70 -11.78 -12.84 -2.00
N TYR A 71 -12.81 -12.76 -1.16
CA TYR A 71 -14.07 -13.48 -1.39
C TYR A 71 -14.85 -12.98 -2.61
N ASP A 72 -14.74 -11.69 -2.95
CA ASP A 72 -15.48 -11.10 -4.06
C ASP A 72 -14.79 -11.31 -5.43
N THR A 73 -13.48 -11.62 -5.43
CA THR A 73 -12.65 -11.60 -6.65
C THR A 73 -12.02 -12.95 -7.01
N LEU A 74 -12.05 -13.94 -6.11
CA LEU A 74 -11.63 -15.33 -6.37
C LEU A 74 -12.84 -16.25 -6.50
#